data_AF-A0A4Y1R2A6-F1
#
_entry.id   AF-A0A4Y1R2A6-F1
#
_cell.length_a   1.000
_cell.length_b   1.000
_cell.length_c   1.000
_cell.angle_alpha   90.00
_cell.angle_beta   90.00
_cell.angle_gamma   90.00
#
_symmetry.space_group_name_H-M   'P 1'
#
loop_
_entity.id
_entity.type
_entity.pdbx_description
1 polymer ?
#
loop_
_entity_poly.entity_id
_entity_poly.type
_entity_poly.pdbx_seq_one_letter_code
_entity_poly.pdbx_strand_id
1 'polypeptide(L)'
;MNAFAKRAGATGRAKGKRKELSPQDAAMMIQMTFRAYLIRRSQALRALRDLAVAKSKLKEIRALFNNFSYRRRVAHDAAERQRFTERIIVLLLTVDAIEDSHNLNVQLLGNVDGADVMVRAAKRSMVDELEAMLDVVDPQPAGKSLSMRRRTFDMPDGVIQREIAEGVAQVVQMLEREENSSNTFEACL
;
A
#
# COMPACT_ATOMS: atom_id res chain seq x y z
N MET A 1 -22.66 43.70 -65.14
CA MET A 1 -23.44 42.88 -64.18
C MET A 1 -22.54 42.50 -63.02
N ASN A 2 -22.84 43.01 -61.82
CA ASN A 2 -22.34 42.46 -60.56
C ASN A 2 -22.91 41.05 -60.36
N ALA A 3 -22.20 40.13 -59.69
CA ALA A 3 -22.55 39.71 -58.33
C ALA A 3 -21.77 38.49 -57.80
N PHE A 4 -21.50 38.58 -56.49
CA PHE A 4 -21.20 37.56 -55.47
C PHE A 4 -19.77 37.42 -54.92
N ALA A 5 -19.57 38.20 -53.87
CA ALA A 5 -18.53 38.25 -52.87
C ALA A 5 -18.42 37.01 -51.94
N LYS A 6 -17.22 36.88 -51.36
CA LYS A 6 -16.86 36.38 -50.01
C LYS A 6 -17.16 34.92 -49.61
N ARG A 7 -16.08 34.19 -49.32
CA ARG A 7 -15.76 33.43 -48.07
C ARG A 7 -14.25 33.20 -48.07
N ALA A 8 -13.42 33.96 -47.34
CA ALA A 8 -13.08 33.76 -45.92
C ALA A 8 -12.86 32.28 -45.57
N GLY A 9 -11.61 31.87 -45.29
CA GLY A 9 -11.34 30.52 -44.80
C GLY A 9 -9.88 30.10 -44.80
N ALA A 10 -9.02 30.86 -44.12
CA ALA A 10 -7.72 30.38 -43.68
C ALA A 10 -7.86 29.04 -42.95
N THR A 11 -7.24 27.97 -43.45
CA THR A 11 -6.79 26.85 -42.62
C THR A 11 -5.46 26.36 -43.14
N GLY A 12 -4.43 27.17 -42.88
CA GLY A 12 -3.08 26.64 -42.78
C GLY A 12 -3.12 25.48 -41.80
N ARG A 13 -2.80 24.27 -42.27
CA ARG A 13 -2.40 23.16 -41.39
C ARG A 13 -1.07 23.54 -40.76
N ALA A 14 -1.14 24.46 -39.79
CA ALA A 14 -0.09 24.67 -38.81
C ALA A 14 0.00 23.39 -37.99
N LYS A 15 0.88 22.49 -38.42
CA LYS A 15 1.55 21.51 -37.57
C LYS A 15 1.83 22.22 -36.24
N GLY A 16 1.10 21.86 -35.20
CA GLY A 16 0.89 22.69 -34.00
C GLY A 16 2.18 23.36 -33.55
N LYS A 17 2.19 24.70 -33.58
CA LYS A 17 3.30 25.49 -33.04
C LYS A 17 3.49 25.02 -31.60
N ARG A 18 4.58 24.30 -31.32
CA ARG A 18 5.01 24.09 -29.93
C ARG A 18 5.06 25.48 -29.33
N LYS A 19 4.24 25.72 -28.31
CA LYS A 19 4.22 26.99 -27.60
C LYS A 19 5.64 27.18 -27.06
N GLU A 20 6.43 28.03 -27.70
CA GLU A 20 7.75 28.38 -27.20
C GLU A 20 7.53 28.98 -25.82
N LEU A 21 8.11 28.31 -24.81
CA LEU A 21 8.01 28.76 -23.43
C LEU A 21 8.74 30.09 -23.32
N SER A 22 8.19 31.02 -22.53
CA SER A 22 8.95 32.23 -22.18
C SER A 22 10.26 31.80 -21.51
N PRO A 23 11.35 32.59 -21.64
CA PRO A 23 12.61 32.28 -20.95
C PRO A 23 12.41 32.04 -19.45
N GLN A 24 11.48 32.77 -18.82
CA GLN A 24 11.11 32.65 -17.41
C GLN A 24 10.42 31.32 -17.11
N ASP A 25 9.45 30.91 -17.93
CA ASP A 25 8.74 29.63 -17.76
C ASP A 25 9.68 28.44 -18.02
N ALA A 26 10.54 28.55 -19.03
CA ALA A 26 11.56 27.55 -19.34
C ALA A 26 12.55 27.39 -18.17
N ALA A 27 13.05 28.51 -17.63
CA ALA A 27 13.93 28.48 -16.46
C ALA A 27 13.24 27.87 -15.24
N MET A 28 11.97 28.21 -14.99
CA MET A 28 11.18 27.66 -13.89
C MET A 28 11.00 26.15 -14.02
N MET A 29 10.63 25.67 -15.22
CA MET A 29 10.49 24.24 -15.53
C MET A 29 11.79 23.48 -15.30
N ILE A 30 12.92 24.03 -15.75
CA ILE A 30 14.25 23.42 -15.56
C ILE A 30 14.58 23.34 -14.07
N GLN A 31 14.40 24.43 -13.32
CA GLN A 31 14.69 24.46 -11.89
C GLN A 31 13.82 23.49 -11.09
N MET A 32 12.51 23.48 -11.35
CA MET A 32 11.57 22.56 -10.69
C MET A 32 11.91 21.10 -10.99
N THR A 33 12.21 20.78 -12.24
CA THR A 33 12.57 19.42 -12.66
C THR A 33 13.88 18.97 -12.02
N PHE A 34 14.88 19.85 -11.99
CA PHE A 34 16.17 19.54 -11.37
C PHE A 34 16.06 19.33 -9.86
N ARG A 35 15.30 20.18 -9.15
CA ARG A 35 15.02 20.00 -7.71
C ARG A 35 14.31 18.67 -7.44
N ALA A 36 13.30 18.34 -8.24
CA ALA A 36 12.58 17.08 -8.12
C ALA A 36 13.50 15.87 -8.35
N TYR A 37 14.37 15.94 -9.36
CA TYR A 37 15.38 14.90 -9.61
C TYR A 37 16.34 14.71 -8.43
N LEU A 38 16.87 15.80 -7.86
CA LEU A 38 17.78 15.71 -6.70
C LEU A 38 17.09 15.07 -5.48
N ILE A 39 15.83 15.43 -5.22
CA ILE A 39 15.03 14.83 -4.15
C ILE A 39 14.87 13.33 -4.37
N ARG A 40 14.35 12.91 -5.54
CA ARG A 40 14.15 11.49 -5.85
C ARG A 40 15.44 10.68 -5.77
N ARG A 41 16.52 11.19 -6.35
CA ARG A 41 17.83 10.52 -6.28
C ARG A 41 18.32 10.37 -4.84
N SER A 42 18.17 11.40 -4.02
CA SER A 42 18.59 11.34 -2.61
C SER A 42 17.74 10.35 -1.79
N GLN A 43 16.44 10.29 -2.06
CA GLN A 43 15.52 9.36 -1.40
C GLN A 43 15.81 7.91 -1.81
N ALA A 44 15.97 7.64 -3.11
CA ALA A 44 16.29 6.30 -3.60
C ALA A 44 17.61 5.78 -3.02
N LEU A 45 18.64 6.63 -2.92
CA LEU A 45 19.91 6.25 -2.29
C LEU A 45 19.76 5.98 -0.79
N ARG A 46 18.92 6.75 -0.08
CA ARG A 46 18.61 6.50 1.33
C ARG A 46 17.89 5.16 1.51
N ALA A 47 16.87 4.91 0.70
CA ALA A 47 16.12 3.64 0.70
C ALA A 47 17.03 2.44 0.40
N LEU A 48 17.96 2.57 -0.55
CA LEU A 48 18.95 1.52 -0.85
C LEU A 48 19.89 1.25 0.33
N ARG A 49 20.31 2.29 1.06
CA ARG A 49 21.12 2.14 2.28
C ARG A 49 20.34 1.40 3.36
N ASP A 50 19.10 1.77 3.59
CA ASP A 50 18.25 1.15 4.62
C ASP A 50 17.94 -0.31 4.26
N LEU A 51 17.70 -0.59 2.97
CA LEU A 51 17.56 -1.95 2.44
C LEU A 51 18.84 -2.79 2.64
N ALA A 52 20.04 -2.21 2.52
CA ALA A 52 21.28 -2.94 2.75
C ALA A 52 21.43 -3.38 4.23
N VAL A 53 20.99 -2.54 5.17
CA VAL A 53 20.94 -2.88 6.61
C VAL A 53 19.92 -3.99 6.85
N ALA A 54 18.71 -3.83 6.32
CA ALA A 54 17.66 -4.85 6.43
C ALA A 54 18.09 -6.19 5.82
N LYS A 55 18.78 -6.16 4.66
CA LYS A 55 19.31 -7.36 3.99
C LYS A 55 20.39 -8.07 4.82
N SER A 56 21.17 -7.32 5.59
CA SER A 56 22.12 -7.92 6.53
C SER A 56 21.40 -8.64 7.67
N LYS A 57 20.31 -8.06 8.19
CA LYS A 57 19.44 -8.74 9.17
C LYS A 57 18.72 -9.96 8.61
N LEU A 58 18.27 -9.92 7.36
CA LEU A 58 17.73 -11.09 6.68
C LEU A 58 18.75 -12.24 6.61
N LYS A 59 20.03 -11.95 6.34
CA LYS A 59 21.09 -12.97 6.35
C LYS A 59 21.28 -13.60 7.73
N GLU A 60 21.22 -12.81 8.81
CA GLU A 60 21.29 -13.33 10.19
C GLU A 60 20.10 -14.27 10.48
N ILE A 61 18.88 -13.86 10.13
CA ILE A 61 17.67 -14.69 10.30
C ILE A 61 17.77 -15.96 9.45
N ARG A 62 18.24 -15.85 8.21
CA ARG A 62 18.44 -17.01 7.31
C ARG A 62 19.45 -18.00 7.88
N ALA A 63 20.54 -17.53 8.48
CA ALA A 63 21.52 -18.40 9.11
C ALA A 63 20.91 -19.19 10.28
N LEU A 64 20.08 -18.54 11.11
CA LEU A 64 19.34 -19.20 12.19
C LEU A 64 18.30 -20.19 11.66
N PHE A 65 17.52 -19.77 10.65
CA PHE A 65 16.47 -20.60 10.05
C PHE A 65 17.02 -21.87 9.42
N ASN A 66 18.20 -21.81 8.80
CA ASN A 66 18.82 -22.99 8.19
C ASN A 66 19.65 -23.82 9.17
N ASN A 67 19.87 -23.33 10.39
CA ASN A 67 20.60 -24.06 11.42
C ASN A 67 19.72 -25.17 12.01
N PHE A 68 20.10 -26.42 11.78
CA PHE A 68 19.31 -27.59 12.21
C PHE A 68 19.04 -27.64 13.72
N SER A 69 20.04 -27.36 14.55
CA SER A 69 19.87 -27.41 16.01
C SER A 69 18.98 -26.28 16.52
N TYR A 70 19.06 -25.10 15.89
CA TYR A 70 18.18 -23.99 16.19
C TYR A 70 16.74 -24.24 15.74
N ARG A 71 16.53 -24.79 14.52
CA ARG A 71 15.19 -25.19 14.05
C ARG A 71 14.51 -26.18 14.99
N ARG A 72 15.26 -27.17 15.48
CA ARG A 72 14.72 -28.13 16.46
C ARG A 72 14.27 -27.42 17.74
N ARG A 73 15.05 -26.43 18.21
CA ARG A 73 14.70 -25.64 19.39
C ARG A 73 13.41 -24.84 19.17
N VAL A 74 13.32 -24.12 18.05
CA VAL A 74 12.12 -23.37 17.63
C VAL A 74 10.88 -24.26 17.53
N ALA A 75 11.02 -25.51 17.09
CA ALA A 75 9.89 -26.44 17.00
C ALA A 75 9.33 -26.89 18.36
N HIS A 76 10.17 -26.97 19.40
CA HIS A 76 9.79 -27.54 20.71
C HIS A 76 9.56 -26.48 21.79
N ASP A 77 10.23 -25.33 21.70
CA ASP A 77 10.12 -24.25 22.67
C ASP A 77 9.23 -23.13 22.11
N ALA A 78 8.06 -22.95 22.71
CA ALA A 78 7.09 -21.93 22.32
C ALA A 78 7.62 -20.49 22.48
N ALA A 79 8.45 -20.25 23.50
CA ALA A 79 9.01 -18.93 23.75
C ALA A 79 10.12 -18.62 22.73
N GLU A 80 10.94 -19.60 22.37
CA GLU A 80 11.91 -19.45 21.26
C GLU A 80 11.22 -19.27 19.91
N ARG A 81 10.13 -20.01 19.66
CA ARG A 81 9.31 -19.83 18.45
C ARG A 81 8.78 -18.42 18.36
N GLN A 82 8.17 -17.92 19.43
CA GLN A 82 7.68 -16.55 19.48
C GLN A 82 8.81 -15.53 19.24
N ARG A 83 9.96 -15.67 19.91
CA ARG A 83 11.13 -14.81 19.70
C ARG A 83 11.59 -14.80 18.25
N PHE A 84 11.57 -15.96 17.58
CA PHE A 84 11.98 -16.07 16.19
C PHE A 84 10.95 -15.46 15.23
N THR A 85 9.66 -15.69 15.48
CA THR A 85 8.56 -15.04 14.77
C THR A 85 8.61 -13.51 14.90
N GLU A 86 8.84 -12.98 16.10
CA GLU A 86 8.98 -11.54 16.33
C GLU A 86 10.14 -10.95 15.52
N ARG A 87 11.28 -11.63 15.43
CA ARG A 87 12.42 -11.18 14.59
C ARG A 87 12.03 -11.06 13.12
N ILE A 88 11.27 -12.03 12.59
CA ILE A 88 10.77 -11.99 11.21
C ILE A 88 9.76 -10.85 11.04
N ILE A 89 8.81 -10.71 11.97
CA ILE A 89 7.77 -9.67 11.93
C ILE A 89 8.38 -8.27 11.98
N VAL A 90 9.33 -8.03 12.88
CA VAL A 90 10.04 -6.75 13.02
C VAL A 90 10.79 -6.42 11.75
N LEU A 91 11.47 -7.39 11.12
CA LEU A 91 12.15 -7.13 9.86
C LEU A 91 11.17 -6.84 8.72
N LEU A 92 10.03 -7.52 8.67
CA LEU A 92 8.95 -7.20 7.73
C LEU A 92 8.42 -5.77 7.93
N LEU A 93 8.19 -5.33 9.18
CA LEU A 93 7.78 -3.95 9.47
C LEU A 93 8.85 -2.94 9.04
N THR A 94 10.12 -3.26 9.32
CA THR A 94 11.25 -2.41 8.96
C THR A 94 11.34 -2.24 7.44
N VAL A 95 11.22 -3.34 6.70
CA VAL A 95 11.25 -3.35 5.23
C VAL A 95 10.02 -2.64 4.65
N ASP A 96 8.86 -2.76 5.30
CA ASP A 96 7.66 -2.06 4.86
C ASP A 96 7.75 -0.54 5.04
N ALA A 97 8.32 -0.10 6.17
CA ALA A 97 8.54 1.31 6.49
C ALA A 97 9.59 1.99 5.62
N ILE A 98 10.39 1.25 4.85
CA ILE A 98 11.31 1.84 3.87
C ILE A 98 10.45 2.45 2.75
N GLU A 99 10.42 3.78 2.73
CA GLU A 99 9.77 4.58 1.69
C GLU A 99 10.41 4.27 0.32
N ASP A 100 9.60 3.83 -0.63
CA ASP A 100 9.89 3.96 -2.05
C ASP A 100 9.48 5.36 -2.52
N SER A 101 10.22 5.97 -3.46
CA SER A 101 10.08 7.38 -3.86
C SER A 101 8.78 7.74 -4.63
N HIS A 102 7.68 7.05 -4.34
CA HIS A 102 6.33 7.33 -4.85
C HIS A 102 5.68 8.51 -4.13
N ASN A 103 6.34 9.66 -4.09
CA ASN A 103 5.63 10.92 -3.83
C ASN A 103 6.51 12.11 -4.24
N LEU A 104 6.50 12.42 -5.54
CA LEU A 104 6.36 13.79 -6.04
C LEU A 104 6.08 13.75 -7.55
N ASN A 105 4.79 13.89 -7.91
CA ASN A 105 4.27 14.21 -9.24
C ASN A 105 4.44 13.17 -10.37
N VAL A 106 3.57 12.16 -10.37
CA VAL A 106 3.40 11.18 -11.45
C VAL A 106 2.83 11.78 -12.76
N GLN A 107 2.35 13.02 -12.77
CA GLN A 107 1.57 13.50 -13.93
C GLN A 107 2.37 14.20 -15.06
N LEU A 108 3.65 14.55 -14.90
CA LEU A 108 4.33 15.44 -15.88
C LEU A 108 5.61 14.93 -16.53
N LEU A 109 6.29 13.92 -15.98
CA LEU A 109 7.52 13.39 -16.54
C LEU A 109 7.57 11.88 -16.32
N GLY A 110 7.23 11.12 -17.36
CA GLY A 110 7.29 9.66 -17.39
C GLY A 110 8.72 9.11 -17.34
N ASN A 111 9.43 9.40 -16.25
CA ASN A 111 10.71 8.79 -15.93
C ASN A 111 10.51 7.98 -14.65
N VAL A 112 10.30 6.67 -14.84
CA VAL A 112 10.47 5.69 -13.76
C VAL A 112 11.98 5.66 -13.49
N ASP A 113 12.44 6.34 -12.45
CA ASP A 113 13.86 6.32 -12.08
C ASP A 113 14.25 4.85 -11.77
N GLY A 114 15.29 4.33 -12.44
CA GLY A 114 15.68 2.92 -12.35
C GLY A 114 16.05 2.46 -10.93
N ALA A 115 16.48 3.39 -10.08
CA ALA A 115 16.74 3.13 -8.67
C ALA A 115 15.45 2.75 -7.90
N ASP A 116 14.30 3.34 -8.23
CA ASP A 116 13.02 3.01 -7.60
C ASP A 116 12.53 1.62 -8.00
N VAL A 117 12.88 1.16 -9.20
CA VAL A 117 12.63 -0.23 -9.61
C VAL A 117 13.47 -1.19 -8.79
N MET A 118 14.75 -0.86 -8.54
CA MET A 118 15.64 -1.68 -7.73
C MET A 118 15.20 -1.75 -6.27
N VAL A 119 14.79 -0.62 -5.67
CA VAL A 119 14.26 -0.56 -4.29
C VAL A 119 13.02 -1.44 -4.17
N ARG A 120 12.06 -1.31 -5.09
CA ARG A 120 10.83 -2.13 -5.10
C ARG A 120 11.11 -3.62 -5.28
N ALA A 121 11.99 -3.97 -6.22
CA ALA A 121 12.34 -5.38 -6.46
C ALA A 121 13.05 -6.00 -5.24
N ALA A 122 13.97 -5.28 -4.62
CA ALA A 122 14.67 -5.73 -3.42
C ALA A 122 13.72 -5.87 -2.22
N LYS A 123 12.84 -4.87 -2.00
CA LYS A 123 11.79 -4.92 -0.96
C LYS A 123 10.93 -6.17 -1.14
N ARG A 124 10.41 -6.38 -2.36
CA ARG A 124 9.56 -7.54 -2.68
C ARG A 124 10.27 -8.87 -2.40
N SER A 125 11.49 -9.04 -2.90
CA SER A 125 12.27 -10.26 -2.69
C SER A 125 12.51 -10.56 -1.20
N MET A 126 12.72 -9.54 -0.37
CA MET A 126 12.91 -9.73 1.06
C MET A 126 11.60 -10.08 1.78
N VAL A 127 10.49 -9.44 1.40
CA VAL A 127 9.16 -9.71 1.94
C VAL A 127 8.73 -11.14 1.62
N ASP A 128 8.82 -11.55 0.34
CA ASP A 128 8.42 -12.89 -0.10
C ASP A 128 9.18 -13.98 0.68
N GLU A 129 10.48 -13.79 0.91
CA GLU A 129 11.29 -14.75 1.68
C GLU A 129 10.93 -14.76 3.17
N LEU A 130 10.75 -13.60 3.78
CA LEU A 130 10.37 -13.50 5.20
C LEU A 130 8.98 -14.08 5.46
N GLU A 131 8.03 -13.85 4.56
CA GLU A 131 6.69 -14.46 4.61
C GLU A 131 6.79 -15.98 4.49
N ALA A 132 7.57 -16.50 3.55
CA ALA A 132 7.78 -17.94 3.41
C ALA A 132 8.42 -18.58 4.66
N MET A 133 9.37 -17.89 5.31
CA MET A 133 9.96 -18.35 6.56
C MET A 133 8.96 -18.33 7.71
N LEU A 134 8.08 -17.33 7.74
CA LEU A 134 7.06 -17.17 8.77
C LEU A 134 6.00 -18.28 8.67
N ASP A 135 5.56 -18.62 7.46
CA ASP A 135 4.62 -19.73 7.22
C ASP A 135 5.11 -21.07 7.76
N VAL A 136 6.43 -21.27 7.83
CA VAL A 136 7.04 -22.48 8.39
C VAL A 136 7.12 -22.45 9.92
N VAL A 137 7.41 -21.28 10.50
CA VAL A 137 7.66 -21.12 11.94
C VAL A 137 6.37 -20.93 12.72
N ASP A 138 5.45 -20.15 12.17
CA ASP A 138 4.15 -19.81 12.75
C ASP A 138 3.08 -19.95 11.64
N PRO A 139 2.71 -21.19 11.29
CA PRO A 139 1.69 -21.44 10.28
C PRO A 139 0.36 -20.87 10.79
N GLN A 140 0.01 -19.66 10.33
CA GLN A 140 -1.32 -19.12 10.61
C GLN A 140 -2.38 -19.90 9.81
N PRO A 141 -3.58 -20.09 10.37
CA PRO A 141 -4.68 -20.70 9.63
C PRO A 141 -4.93 -19.93 8.33
N ALA A 142 -4.98 -20.66 7.21
CA ALA A 142 -5.09 -20.10 5.88
C ALA A 142 -6.24 -19.08 5.77
N GLY A 143 -5.92 -17.83 5.43
CA GLY A 143 -6.99 -16.86 5.19
C GLY A 143 -6.60 -15.38 5.01
N LYS A 144 -5.44 -14.89 5.48
CA LYS A 144 -5.10 -13.46 5.35
C LYS A 144 -3.60 -13.27 5.16
N SER A 145 -3.18 -12.66 4.04
CA SER A 145 -1.82 -12.11 3.90
C SER A 145 -1.54 -11.20 5.10
N LEU A 146 -0.41 -11.42 5.77
CA LEU A 146 -0.05 -10.72 7.00
C LEU A 146 0.12 -9.21 6.80
N SER A 147 0.33 -8.75 5.57
CA SER A 147 0.31 -7.33 5.22
C SER A 147 -1.04 -6.67 5.54
N MET A 148 -2.15 -7.42 5.45
CA MET A 148 -3.50 -6.91 5.71
C MET A 148 -3.91 -6.99 7.19
N ARG A 149 -3.31 -7.89 7.98
CA ARG A 149 -3.64 -8.08 9.41
C ARG A 149 -2.93 -7.09 10.34
N ARG A 150 -1.82 -6.48 9.90
CA ARG A 150 -1.05 -5.51 10.70
C ARG A 150 -1.74 -4.15 10.87
N ARG A 151 -2.88 -3.92 10.19
CA ARG A 151 -3.71 -2.73 10.38
C ARG A 151 -4.84 -2.91 11.40
N THR A 152 -5.08 -4.14 11.85
CA THR A 152 -6.00 -4.43 12.94
C THR A 152 -5.16 -4.79 14.16
N PHE A 153 -4.97 -3.79 15.02
CA PHE A 153 -4.89 -3.98 16.47
C PHE A 153 -5.86 -5.08 16.92
N ASP A 154 -5.54 -5.82 17.99
CA ASP A 154 -6.25 -7.00 18.52
C ASP A 154 -7.74 -6.70 18.80
N MET A 155 -8.53 -6.58 17.74
CA MET A 155 -9.96 -6.31 17.77
C MET A 155 -10.62 -7.68 17.67
N PRO A 156 -11.37 -8.13 18.69
CA PRO A 156 -12.09 -9.39 18.63
C PRO A 156 -13.26 -9.24 17.63
N ASP A 157 -12.95 -9.38 16.34
CA ASP A 157 -13.89 -9.19 15.23
C ASP A 157 -15.11 -10.12 15.32
N GLY A 158 -14.95 -11.32 15.92
CA GLY A 158 -15.99 -12.35 15.90
C GLY A 158 -17.05 -12.23 17.00
N VAL A 159 -16.70 -11.70 18.16
CA VAL A 159 -17.62 -11.64 19.31
C VAL A 159 -18.58 -10.47 19.17
N ILE A 160 -18.05 -9.32 18.76
CA ILE A 160 -18.81 -8.07 18.64
C ILE A 160 -19.83 -8.17 17.48
N GLN A 161 -19.50 -8.82 16.37
CA GLN A 161 -20.44 -8.98 15.25
C GLN A 161 -21.67 -9.82 15.62
N ARG A 162 -21.49 -10.85 16.46
CA ARG A 162 -22.60 -11.69 16.93
C ARG A 162 -23.51 -10.92 17.87
N GLU A 163 -22.92 -10.20 18.83
CA GLU A 163 -23.66 -9.36 19.78
C GLU A 163 -24.43 -8.24 19.06
N ILE A 164 -23.82 -7.59 18.06
CA ILE A 164 -24.50 -6.59 17.24
C ILE A 164 -25.64 -7.22 16.43
N ALA A 165 -25.42 -8.39 15.81
CA ALA A 165 -26.46 -9.06 15.03
C ALA A 165 -27.66 -9.48 15.89
N GLU A 166 -27.39 -9.99 17.09
CA GLU A 166 -28.43 -10.35 18.07
C GLU A 166 -29.17 -9.10 18.56
N GLY A 167 -28.44 -8.01 18.88
CA GLY A 167 -29.04 -6.73 19.27
C GLY A 167 -29.91 -6.12 18.17
N VAL A 168 -29.46 -6.14 16.91
CA VAL A 168 -30.23 -5.65 15.77
C VAL A 168 -31.49 -6.48 15.55
N ALA A 169 -31.41 -7.81 15.64
CA ALA A 169 -32.58 -8.67 15.52
C ALA A 169 -33.63 -8.37 16.61
N GLN A 170 -33.18 -8.08 17.83
CA GLN A 170 -34.06 -7.73 18.94
C GLN A 170 -34.75 -6.38 18.73
N VAL A 171 -34.03 -5.37 18.23
CA VAL A 171 -34.60 -4.04 17.91
C VAL A 171 -35.62 -4.13 16.76
N VAL A 172 -35.31 -4.89 15.71
CA VAL A 172 -36.25 -5.10 14.60
C VAL A 172 -37.53 -5.77 15.10
N GLN A 173 -37.42 -6.80 15.94
CA GLN A 173 -38.59 -7.47 16.51
C GLN A 173 -39.42 -6.54 17.42
N MET A 174 -38.78 -5.61 18.13
CA MET A 174 -39.49 -4.60 18.93
C MET A 174 -40.25 -3.61 18.04
N LEU A 175 -39.62 -3.13 16.96
CA LEU A 175 -40.25 -2.21 16.01
C LEU A 175 -41.42 -2.86 15.27
N GLU A 176 -41.28 -4.12 14.83
CA GLU A 176 -42.38 -4.87 14.20
C GLU A 176 -43.57 -5.10 15.14
N ARG A 177 -43.31 -5.27 16.46
CA ARG A 177 -44.37 -5.36 17.48
C ARG A 177 -45.04 -4.01 17.73
N GLU A 178 -44.28 -2.92 17.74
CA GLU A 178 -44.81 -1.57 17.89
C GLU A 178 -45.65 -1.15 16.66
N GLU A 179 -45.21 -1.50 15.45
CA GLU A 179 -45.94 -1.23 14.20
C GLU A 179 -47.24 -2.06 14.11
N ASN A 180 -47.21 -3.31 14.57
CA ASN A 180 -48.43 -4.14 14.61
C ASN A 180 -49.39 -3.76 15.75
N SER A 181 -48.93 -3.06 16.80
CA SER A 181 -49.80 -2.58 17.88
C SER A 181 -50.38 -1.19 17.61
N SER A 182 -49.70 -0.35 16.81
CA SER A 182 -50.28 0.89 16.27
C SER A 182 -51.34 0.61 15.19
N ASN A 183 -51.14 -0.41 14.35
CA ASN A 183 -52.11 -0.81 13.33
C ASN A 183 -53.41 -1.44 13.88
N THR A 184 -53.44 -1.86 15.16
CA THR A 184 -54.68 -2.34 15.81
C THR A 184 -55.59 -1.24 16.35
N PHE A 185 -55.13 0.02 16.43
CA PHE A 185 -55.96 1.13 16.91
C PHE A 185 -56.69 1.92 15.81
N GLU A 186 -56.39 1.67 14.52
CA GLU A 186 -57.01 2.38 13.39
C GLU A 186 -58.02 1.51 12.58
N ALA A 187 -58.50 0.41 13.15
CA ALA A 187 -59.52 -0.45 12.55
C ALA A 187 -60.92 -0.33 13.22
N CYS A 188 -61.19 0.79 13.90
CA CYS A 188 -62.51 1.09 14.46
C CYS A 188 -62.86 2.58 14.25
N LEU A 189 -63.05 2.96 12.98
CA LEU A 189 -63.82 4.13 12.55
C LEU A 189 -64.75 3.71 11.41
#